data_AF-Q0K8E0-F1
#
_entry.id   AF-Q0K8E0-F1
#
_cell.length_a   1.000
_cell.length_b   1.000
_cell.length_c   1.000
_cell.angle_alpha   90.00
_cell.angle_beta   90.00
_cell.angle_gamma   90.00
#
_symmetry.space_group_name_H-M   'P 1'
#
loop_
_entity.id
_entity.type
_entity.pdbx_description
1 polymer ?
#
loop_
_entity_poly.entity_id
_entity_poly.type
_entity_poly.pdbx_seq_one_letter_code
_entity_poly.pdbx_strand_id
1 'polypeptide(L)'
;MLRKGASRATTPRSEWTTNRTTGSQASRFGALLLRRSARCASASTLPARHGMNALSTQSPETEVSAETIGALINLSGRQRMLSQRIVLQMLLASRGDTAALDIARKCLSMFESAHSDLVTGSERFPGTFSGALQQLYFGSARADARIREFIARVRTAIDTPLADTSRQASFLDVLVTQATPILELLQTVTQAYQEEMHRCELAVRKRQTDLADRLSGISMQANIVAMNARISAARAGEYGREFSVITQVLADIIKEMDQLIRHVVGSNDGPKGPTRA
;
A
#
# COMPACT_ATOMS: atom_id res chain seq x y z
N MET A 1 -27.08 28.07 55.77
CA MET A 1 -26.94 27.02 56.82
C MET A 1 -28.05 25.98 56.63
N LEU A 2 -27.85 24.75 57.13
CA LEU A 2 -28.80 23.78 57.73
C LEU A 2 -30.32 23.92 57.39
N ARG A 3 -31.12 22.87 57.08
CA ARG A 3 -30.91 21.42 57.28
C ARG A 3 -31.95 20.56 56.49
N LYS A 4 -31.55 19.33 56.13
CA LYS A 4 -32.34 18.07 55.98
C LYS A 4 -33.85 18.13 55.58
N GLY A 5 -34.18 17.46 54.48
CA GLY A 5 -35.44 16.71 54.30
C GLY A 5 -35.12 15.27 53.89
N ALA A 6 -35.92 14.27 54.31
CA ALA A 6 -35.63 12.86 54.03
C ALA A 6 -36.88 11.95 53.99
N SER A 7 -36.94 11.12 52.94
CA SER A 7 -37.60 9.80 52.83
C SER A 7 -38.99 9.58 53.45
N ARG A 8 -39.97 9.28 52.58
CA ARG A 8 -40.48 7.90 52.46
C ARG A 8 -41.19 7.66 51.12
N ALA A 9 -41.33 6.38 50.76
CA ALA A 9 -41.98 5.92 49.53
C ALA A 9 -43.31 5.21 49.84
N THR A 10 -44.23 5.20 48.87
CA THR A 10 -45.49 4.46 48.92
C THR A 10 -45.89 3.94 47.54
N THR A 11 -46.34 2.68 47.51
CA THR A 11 -47.11 2.04 46.44
C THR A 11 -48.22 1.25 47.15
N PRO A 12 -49.44 1.09 46.59
CA PRO A 12 -49.67 -0.08 45.74
C PRO A 12 -50.79 0.02 44.65
N ARG A 13 -50.54 -0.65 43.51
CA ARG A 13 -51.41 -1.66 42.83
C ARG A 13 -52.95 -1.51 42.76
N SER A 14 -53.46 -1.40 41.54
CA SER A 14 -54.72 -2.01 41.01
C SER A 14 -54.73 -1.90 39.46
N GLU A 15 -55.56 -2.55 38.62
CA GLU A 15 -56.21 -3.88 38.61
C GLU A 15 -56.52 -4.28 37.13
N TRP A 16 -57.14 -5.44 36.86
CA TRP A 16 -57.30 -6.01 35.49
C TRP A 16 -58.76 -6.38 35.13
N THR A 17 -59.10 -6.29 33.82
CA THR A 17 -60.36 -6.73 33.16
C THR A 17 -61.64 -5.93 33.55
N THR A 18 -62.76 -5.91 32.82
CA THR A 18 -63.34 -6.77 31.75
C THR A 18 -63.72 -5.92 30.49
N ASN A 19 -64.50 -6.27 29.46
CA ASN A 19 -65.41 -7.40 29.18
C ASN A 19 -65.44 -7.82 27.68
N ARG A 20 -66.52 -7.54 26.92
CA ARG A 20 -66.85 -8.14 25.60
C ARG A 20 -67.77 -7.25 24.74
N THR A 21 -67.75 -7.49 23.42
CA THR A 21 -68.94 -7.40 22.56
C THR A 21 -68.99 -8.57 21.56
N THR A 22 -70.20 -8.86 21.07
CA THR A 22 -70.60 -9.93 20.12
C THR A 22 -69.87 -9.88 18.77
N GLY A 23 -69.75 -10.96 17.98
CA GLY A 23 -70.26 -12.34 18.13
C GLY A 23 -71.07 -12.81 16.91
N SER A 24 -70.54 -13.76 16.13
CA SER A 24 -71.26 -14.50 15.08
C SER A 24 -70.56 -15.84 14.78
N GLN A 25 -71.31 -16.84 14.31
CA GLN A 25 -70.88 -18.24 14.13
C GLN A 25 -71.68 -18.92 13.00
N ALA A 26 -71.22 -20.13 12.61
CA ALA A 26 -71.87 -21.11 11.74
C ALA A 26 -71.72 -21.02 10.20
N SER A 27 -70.92 -21.96 9.68
CA SER A 27 -71.31 -22.94 8.64
C SER A 27 -71.65 -22.49 7.21
N ARG A 28 -70.99 -23.14 6.22
CA ARG A 28 -71.61 -24.23 5.43
C ARG A 28 -70.59 -25.06 4.64
N PHE A 29 -70.93 -26.34 4.41
CA PHE A 29 -70.22 -27.26 3.52
C PHE A 29 -70.42 -26.89 2.04
N GLY A 30 -69.46 -27.24 1.19
CA GLY A 30 -69.55 -27.08 -0.27
C GLY A 30 -68.39 -27.75 -1.01
N ALA A 31 -68.42 -29.08 -1.14
CA ALA A 31 -67.43 -29.83 -1.90
C ALA A 31 -67.85 -29.98 -3.38
N LEU A 32 -66.93 -29.78 -4.32
CA LEU A 32 -67.07 -30.26 -5.70
C LEU A 32 -65.72 -30.72 -6.23
N LEU A 33 -65.73 -31.76 -7.06
CA LEU A 33 -64.55 -32.49 -7.52
C LEU A 33 -64.17 -32.18 -8.98
N LEU A 34 -62.94 -32.56 -9.33
CA LEU A 34 -62.50 -33.01 -10.67
C LEU A 34 -62.34 -31.94 -11.79
N ARG A 35 -61.09 -31.50 -12.05
CA ARG A 35 -60.18 -32.05 -13.10
C ARG A 35 -59.06 -31.10 -13.56
N ARG A 36 -57.97 -31.74 -14.04
CA ARG A 36 -56.99 -31.29 -15.06
C ARG A 36 -55.96 -30.18 -14.74
N SER A 37 -54.78 -30.69 -14.33
CA SER A 37 -53.50 -30.60 -15.07
C SER A 37 -52.77 -29.26 -15.30
N ALA A 38 -51.52 -29.27 -14.82
CA ALA A 38 -50.33 -28.67 -15.46
C ALA A 38 -50.21 -27.14 -15.55
N ARG A 39 -49.62 -26.55 -14.49
CA ARG A 39 -48.44 -25.66 -14.60
C ARG A 39 -47.76 -25.44 -13.25
N CYS A 40 -46.51 -25.91 -13.11
CA CYS A 40 -45.63 -25.60 -11.98
C CYS A 40 -44.61 -24.54 -12.42
N ALA A 41 -44.86 -23.25 -12.15
CA ALA A 41 -43.89 -22.18 -12.45
C ALA A 41 -44.15 -20.84 -11.73
N SER A 42 -44.48 -20.82 -10.42
CA SER A 42 -44.44 -19.59 -9.62
C SER A 42 -44.54 -19.87 -8.12
N ALA A 43 -43.46 -19.63 -7.36
CA ALA A 43 -43.50 -19.54 -5.90
C ALA A 43 -42.42 -18.56 -5.43
N SER A 44 -42.82 -17.36 -5.02
CA SER A 44 -41.93 -16.30 -4.55
C SER A 44 -41.72 -16.38 -3.03
N THR A 45 -40.48 -16.38 -2.55
CA THR A 45 -40.21 -16.27 -1.10
C THR A 45 -38.93 -15.48 -0.79
N LEU A 46 -39.15 -14.20 -0.44
CA LEU A 46 -38.37 -13.30 0.45
C LEU A 46 -36.85 -13.09 0.27
N PRO A 47 -36.33 -11.86 0.51
CA PRO A 47 -34.93 -11.53 0.27
C PRO A 47 -34.02 -11.85 1.48
N ALA A 48 -33.07 -12.76 1.28
CA ALA A 48 -31.95 -12.95 2.20
C ALA A 48 -30.95 -11.77 2.10
N ARG A 49 -31.19 -10.69 2.85
CA ARG A 49 -30.16 -9.65 3.09
C ARG A 49 -29.05 -10.25 3.95
N HIS A 50 -28.00 -10.75 3.30
CA HIS A 50 -26.67 -10.89 3.90
C HIS A 50 -25.68 -10.14 3.03
N GLY A 51 -25.06 -9.12 3.63
CA GLY A 51 -24.02 -8.31 2.98
C GLY A 51 -22.73 -9.11 2.86
N MET A 52 -22.61 -9.89 1.79
CA MET A 52 -21.29 -10.32 1.33
C MET A 52 -20.52 -9.07 0.91
N ASN A 53 -19.68 -8.55 1.81
CA ASN A 53 -18.65 -7.60 1.44
C ASN A 53 -17.77 -8.31 0.40
N ALA A 54 -17.97 -7.98 -0.88
CA ALA A 54 -16.99 -8.31 -1.90
C ALA A 54 -15.65 -7.77 -1.42
N LEU A 55 -14.64 -8.63 -1.30
CA LEU A 55 -13.29 -8.15 -1.09
C LEU A 55 -12.95 -7.35 -2.34
N SER A 56 -12.89 -6.03 -2.20
CA SER A 56 -12.35 -5.15 -3.23
C SER A 56 -10.93 -5.61 -3.49
N THR A 57 -10.73 -6.34 -4.58
CA THR A 57 -9.41 -6.64 -5.15
C THR A 57 -8.85 -5.31 -5.60
N GLN A 58 -8.21 -4.60 -4.66
CA GLN A 58 -7.34 -3.49 -4.97
C GLN A 58 -6.36 -4.00 -6.02
N SER A 59 -6.19 -3.24 -7.10
CA SER A 59 -5.21 -3.55 -8.14
C SER A 59 -3.86 -3.85 -7.50
N PRO A 60 -3.03 -4.71 -8.09
CA PRO A 60 -1.65 -4.85 -7.66
C PRO A 60 -0.93 -3.53 -7.91
N GLU A 61 -0.92 -2.65 -6.90
CA GLU A 61 0.16 -1.69 -6.72
C GLU A 61 1.43 -2.52 -6.68
N THR A 62 2.24 -2.44 -7.73
CA THR A 62 3.48 -3.21 -7.86
C THR A 62 4.33 -3.00 -6.62
N GLU A 63 4.44 -4.00 -5.74
CA GLU A 63 5.19 -3.87 -4.49
C GLU A 63 6.68 -3.71 -4.83
N VAL A 64 7.12 -2.45 -4.88
CA VAL A 64 8.51 -2.08 -5.16
C VAL A 64 9.36 -2.55 -3.98
N SER A 65 10.02 -3.69 -4.14
CA SER A 65 10.84 -4.29 -3.08
C SER A 65 11.91 -3.31 -2.60
N ALA A 66 12.30 -3.39 -1.32
CA ALA A 66 13.30 -2.49 -0.73
C ALA A 66 14.65 -2.49 -1.49
N GLU A 67 14.98 -3.59 -2.17
CA GLU A 67 16.15 -3.67 -3.06
C GLU A 67 15.98 -2.80 -4.32
N THR A 68 14.80 -2.82 -4.95
CA THR A 68 14.46 -1.96 -6.09
C THR A 68 14.38 -0.49 -5.65
N ILE A 69 13.83 -0.20 -4.47
CA ILE A 69 13.86 1.13 -3.84
C ILE A 69 15.29 1.67 -3.76
N GLY A 70 16.19 0.92 -3.13
CA GLY A 70 17.60 1.32 -2.98
C GLY A 70 18.30 1.47 -4.34
N ALA A 71 17.98 0.62 -5.31
CA ALA A 71 18.54 0.69 -6.65
C ALA A 71 18.09 1.94 -7.44
N LEU A 72 16.83 2.37 -7.32
CA LEU A 72 16.29 3.59 -7.95
C LEU A 72 16.91 4.88 -7.38
N ILE A 73 17.08 4.97 -6.05
CA ILE A 73 17.75 6.12 -5.40
C ILE A 73 19.23 6.18 -5.84
N ASN A 74 19.91 5.04 -5.94
CA ASN A 74 21.27 4.98 -6.46
C ASN A 74 21.35 5.35 -7.95
N LEU A 75 20.32 5.06 -8.75
CA LEU A 75 20.27 5.35 -10.18
C LEU A 75 20.07 6.85 -10.47
N SER A 76 19.12 7.50 -9.78
CA SER A 76 18.93 8.96 -9.83
C SER A 76 20.13 9.71 -9.23
N GLY A 77 20.73 9.19 -8.15
CA GLY A 77 22.01 9.66 -7.62
C GLY A 77 23.16 9.61 -8.64
N ARG A 78 23.28 8.51 -9.40
CA ARG A 78 24.27 8.39 -10.49
C ARG A 78 24.06 9.42 -11.59
N GLN A 79 22.82 9.78 -11.95
CA GLN A 79 22.58 10.81 -12.96
C GLN A 79 23.24 12.16 -12.62
N ARG A 80 23.19 12.60 -11.35
CA ARG A 80 23.84 13.84 -10.90
C ARG A 80 25.36 13.81 -11.05
N MET A 81 25.99 12.69 -10.70
CA MET A 81 27.44 12.51 -10.91
C MET A 81 27.79 12.50 -12.41
N LEU A 82 27.00 11.78 -13.21
CA LEU A 82 27.25 11.63 -14.64
C LEU A 82 27.04 12.94 -15.42
N SER A 83 26.04 13.76 -15.11
CA SER A 83 25.84 15.04 -15.81
C SER A 83 26.99 16.03 -15.57
N GLN A 84 27.47 16.14 -14.33
CA GLN A 84 28.66 16.94 -14.01
C GLN A 84 29.93 16.37 -14.63
N ARG A 85 30.09 15.04 -14.59
CA ARG A 85 31.23 14.36 -15.23
C ARG A 85 31.24 14.56 -16.75
N ILE A 86 30.08 14.52 -17.42
CA ILE A 86 29.95 14.83 -18.85
C ILE A 86 30.46 16.24 -19.13
N VAL A 87 29.96 17.26 -18.43
CA VAL A 87 30.38 18.67 -18.65
C VAL A 87 31.89 18.83 -18.41
N LEU A 88 32.42 18.28 -17.31
CA LEU A 88 33.86 18.31 -17.02
C LEU A 88 34.70 17.66 -18.12
N GLN A 89 34.29 16.49 -18.64
CA GLN A 89 35.05 15.78 -19.67
C GLN A 89 34.96 16.50 -21.04
N MET A 90 33.84 17.15 -21.36
CA MET A 90 33.75 18.02 -22.54
C MET A 90 34.67 19.26 -22.42
N LEU A 91 34.83 19.82 -21.22
CA LEU A 91 35.77 20.92 -20.95
C LEU A 91 37.26 20.51 -20.91
N LEU A 92 37.55 19.23 -20.69
CA LEU A 92 38.91 18.68 -20.82
C LEU A 92 39.23 18.37 -22.29
N ALA A 93 38.28 17.79 -23.03
CA ALA A 93 38.41 17.53 -24.46
C ALA A 93 38.70 18.82 -25.27
N SER A 94 38.03 19.92 -24.92
CA SER A 94 38.26 21.23 -25.55
C SER A 94 39.61 21.87 -25.22
N ARG A 95 40.32 21.36 -24.21
CA ARG A 95 41.70 21.71 -23.86
C ARG A 95 42.74 20.74 -24.44
N GLY A 96 42.32 19.80 -25.29
CA GLY A 96 43.20 18.84 -25.96
C GLY A 96 43.36 17.49 -25.27
N ASP A 97 42.59 17.19 -24.21
CA ASP A 97 42.55 15.84 -23.64
C ASP A 97 41.78 14.89 -24.58
N THR A 98 42.54 14.12 -25.37
CA THR A 98 41.99 13.17 -26.35
C THR A 98 41.26 11.99 -25.72
N ALA A 99 41.55 11.64 -24.46
CA ALA A 99 40.85 10.57 -23.74
C ALA A 99 39.53 11.05 -23.12
N ALA A 100 39.44 12.34 -22.76
CA ALA A 100 38.24 12.89 -22.11
C ALA A 100 36.98 12.78 -22.98
N LEU A 101 37.07 12.94 -24.30
CA LEU A 101 35.89 12.82 -25.18
C LEU A 101 35.35 11.38 -25.24
N ASP A 102 36.23 10.38 -25.19
CA ASP A 102 35.86 8.96 -25.06
C ASP A 102 35.19 8.66 -23.71
N ILE A 103 35.66 9.29 -22.63
CA ILE A 103 35.03 9.19 -21.30
C ILE A 103 33.68 9.91 -21.31
N ALA A 104 33.54 11.05 -21.99
CA ALA A 104 32.28 11.76 -22.15
C ALA A 104 31.23 10.89 -22.88
N ARG A 105 31.59 10.19 -23.97
CA ARG A 105 30.68 9.23 -24.65
C ARG A 105 30.21 8.12 -23.71
N LYS A 106 31.14 7.53 -22.95
CA LYS A 106 30.82 6.46 -21.98
C LYS A 106 29.90 6.97 -20.86
N CYS A 107 30.15 8.17 -20.34
CA CYS A 107 29.30 8.80 -19.33
C CYS A 107 27.91 9.18 -19.86
N LEU A 108 27.81 9.67 -21.11
CA LEU A 108 26.55 9.95 -21.77
C LEU A 108 25.72 8.67 -21.96
N SER A 109 26.30 7.59 -22.48
CA SER A 109 25.62 6.30 -22.64
C SER A 109 25.08 5.74 -21.31
N MET A 110 25.85 5.83 -20.23
CA MET A 110 25.38 5.44 -18.88
C MET A 110 24.25 6.36 -18.37
N PHE A 111 24.30 7.66 -18.68
CA PHE A 111 23.29 8.64 -18.27
C PHE A 111 21.97 8.46 -19.04
N GLU A 112 22.05 8.17 -20.34
CA GLU A 112 20.91 7.83 -21.21
C GLU A 112 20.21 6.56 -20.74
N SER A 113 20.97 5.48 -20.50
CA SER A 113 20.43 4.21 -19.99
C SER A 113 19.75 4.41 -18.63
N ALA A 114 20.43 5.07 -17.69
CA ALA A 114 19.86 5.40 -16.39
C ALA A 114 18.62 6.29 -16.47
N HIS A 115 18.51 7.16 -17.48
CA HIS A 115 17.31 7.96 -17.69
C HIS A 115 16.14 7.10 -18.20
N SER A 116 16.37 6.15 -19.11
CA SER A 116 15.31 5.25 -19.59
C SER A 116 14.83 4.33 -18.46
N ASP A 117 15.73 3.71 -17.70
CA ASP A 117 15.37 2.85 -16.55
C ASP A 117 14.49 3.59 -15.51
N LEU A 118 14.73 4.89 -15.28
CA LEU A 118 13.92 5.72 -14.38
C LEU A 118 12.58 6.14 -15.01
N VAL A 119 12.52 6.37 -16.32
CA VAL A 119 11.33 6.92 -16.99
C VAL A 119 10.43 5.82 -17.57
N THR A 120 10.96 5.01 -18.49
CA THR A 120 10.22 3.92 -19.15
C THR A 120 10.15 2.67 -18.31
N GLY A 121 11.11 2.47 -17.41
CA GLY A 121 11.32 1.21 -16.73
C GLY A 121 12.01 0.17 -17.62
N SER A 122 12.24 -0.99 -17.00
CA SER A 122 12.83 -2.21 -17.57
C SER A 122 12.44 -3.41 -16.69
N GLU A 123 12.88 -4.63 -16.99
CA GLU A 123 12.54 -5.83 -16.20
C GLU A 123 12.85 -5.71 -14.69
N ARG A 124 13.80 -4.85 -14.32
CA ARG A 124 14.21 -4.58 -12.93
C ARG A 124 13.55 -3.33 -12.33
N PHE A 125 13.13 -2.36 -13.15
CA PHE A 125 12.75 -1.03 -12.68
C PHE A 125 11.33 -0.66 -13.15
N PRO A 126 10.42 -0.26 -12.26
CA PRO A 126 9.03 0.03 -12.61
C PRO A 126 8.82 1.40 -13.31
N GLY A 127 9.90 2.07 -13.74
CA GLY A 127 9.86 3.41 -14.32
C GLY A 127 9.26 4.45 -13.36
N THR A 128 8.45 5.38 -13.89
CA THR A 128 7.68 6.33 -13.09
C THR A 128 6.48 5.65 -12.41
N PHE A 129 6.74 4.89 -11.35
CA PHE A 129 5.78 4.05 -10.64
C PHE A 129 4.67 4.81 -9.88
N SER A 130 4.80 6.13 -9.68
CA SER A 130 3.82 6.94 -8.94
C SER A 130 3.38 8.19 -9.70
N GLY A 131 2.19 8.68 -9.36
CA GLY A 131 1.63 9.92 -9.95
C GLY A 131 2.48 11.16 -9.70
N ALA A 132 3.21 11.23 -8.57
CA ALA A 132 4.12 12.34 -8.29
C ALA A 132 5.35 12.31 -9.22
N LEU A 133 5.93 11.14 -9.47
CA LEU A 133 7.02 10.98 -10.43
C LEU A 133 6.55 11.25 -11.86
N GLN A 134 5.37 10.74 -12.25
CA GLN A 134 4.77 11.02 -13.56
C GLN A 134 4.55 12.53 -13.77
N GLN A 135 4.03 13.24 -12.76
CA GLN A 135 3.85 14.71 -12.81
C GLN A 135 5.19 15.47 -12.87
N LEU A 136 6.26 14.96 -12.25
CA LEU A 136 7.59 15.57 -12.33
C LEU A 136 8.24 15.39 -13.73
N TYR A 137 8.15 14.18 -14.30
CA TYR A 137 8.74 13.88 -15.61
C TYR A 137 7.95 14.46 -16.79
N PHE A 138 6.62 14.34 -16.76
CA PHE A 138 5.75 14.65 -17.91
C PHE A 138 4.83 15.86 -17.69
N GLY A 139 4.60 16.27 -16.44
CA GLY A 139 3.81 17.44 -16.08
C GLY A 139 4.57 18.76 -16.21
N SER A 140 4.21 19.77 -15.42
CA SER A 140 4.68 21.16 -15.57
C SER A 140 6.22 21.34 -15.48
N ALA A 141 6.91 20.50 -14.71
CA ALA A 141 8.37 20.53 -14.60
C ALA A 141 9.10 19.96 -15.84
N ARG A 142 8.41 19.14 -16.64
CA ARG A 142 8.87 18.51 -17.89
C ARG A 142 10.27 17.89 -17.78
N ALA A 143 10.56 17.19 -16.68
CA ALA A 143 11.92 16.72 -16.39
C ALA A 143 12.47 15.77 -17.47
N ASP A 144 11.63 14.90 -18.04
CA ASP A 144 12.03 14.02 -19.14
C ASP A 144 12.49 14.81 -20.37
N ALA A 145 11.67 15.77 -20.83
CA ALA A 145 12.00 16.61 -21.98
C ALA A 145 13.30 17.42 -21.77
N ARG A 146 13.49 18.01 -20.58
CA ARG A 146 14.70 18.78 -20.24
C ARG A 146 15.96 17.89 -20.18
N ILE A 147 15.85 16.67 -19.67
CA ILE A 147 16.97 15.72 -19.60
C ILE A 147 17.30 15.17 -20.99
N ARG A 148 16.31 14.83 -21.82
CA ARG A 148 16.50 14.46 -23.24
C ARG A 148 17.12 15.59 -24.06
N GLU A 149 16.74 16.85 -23.80
CA GLU A 149 17.34 18.01 -24.46
C GLU A 149 18.82 18.16 -24.11
N PHE A 150 19.19 18.02 -22.83
CA PHE A 150 20.60 18.00 -22.40
C PHE A 150 21.37 16.86 -23.07
N ILE A 151 20.81 15.64 -23.10
CA ILE A 151 21.37 14.48 -23.81
C ILE A 151 21.66 14.81 -25.28
N ALA A 152 20.69 15.38 -26.00
CA ALA A 152 20.83 15.73 -27.42
C ALA A 152 21.87 16.83 -27.67
N ARG A 153 21.96 17.83 -26.78
CA ARG A 153 22.97 18.90 -26.83
C ARG A 153 24.37 18.36 -26.58
N VAL A 154 24.56 17.49 -25.58
CA VAL A 154 25.85 16.80 -25.32
C VAL A 154 26.25 15.94 -26.51
N ARG A 155 25.32 15.14 -27.08
CA ARG A 155 25.61 14.28 -28.22
C ARG A 155 26.08 15.09 -29.44
N THR A 156 25.37 16.15 -29.80
CA THR A 156 25.79 17.09 -30.86
C THR A 156 27.19 17.68 -30.61
N ALA A 157 27.52 18.02 -29.35
CA ALA A 157 28.83 18.55 -28.98
C ALA A 157 29.97 17.50 -29.01
N ILE A 158 29.64 16.22 -28.84
CA ILE A 158 30.55 15.07 -28.95
C ILE A 158 30.80 14.71 -30.42
N ASP A 159 29.77 14.79 -31.26
CA ASP A 159 29.81 14.43 -32.68
C ASP A 159 30.36 15.58 -33.56
N THR A 160 30.44 16.80 -33.02
CA THR A 160 31.13 17.94 -33.65
C THR A 160 32.64 17.70 -33.70
N PRO A 161 33.30 17.80 -34.87
CA PRO A 161 34.74 17.59 -34.97
C PRO A 161 35.56 18.64 -34.20
N LEU A 162 36.53 18.18 -33.41
CA LEU A 162 37.46 19.01 -32.61
C LEU A 162 38.27 20.07 -33.39
N ALA A 163 38.28 20.00 -34.73
CA ALA A 163 38.89 20.99 -35.60
C ALA A 163 38.02 22.26 -35.80
N ASP A 164 36.72 22.20 -35.52
CA ASP A 164 35.81 23.34 -35.59
C ASP A 164 35.73 24.06 -34.23
N THR A 165 36.84 24.67 -33.82
CA THR A 165 37.01 25.32 -32.51
C THR A 165 35.90 26.34 -32.20
N SER A 166 35.40 27.04 -33.22
CA SER A 166 34.33 28.03 -33.08
C SER A 166 32.97 27.40 -32.75
N ARG A 167 32.57 26.33 -33.45
CA ARG A 167 31.34 25.60 -33.07
C ARG A 167 31.51 24.86 -31.76
N GLN A 168 32.68 24.25 -31.52
CA GLN A 168 33.02 23.57 -30.27
C GLN A 168 32.83 24.51 -29.07
N ALA A 169 33.39 25.72 -29.13
CA ALA A 169 33.26 26.74 -28.08
C ALA A 169 31.79 27.14 -27.84
N SER A 170 31.00 27.35 -28.89
CA SER A 170 29.58 27.69 -28.78
C SER A 170 28.75 26.58 -28.11
N PHE A 171 28.99 25.31 -28.45
CA PHE A 171 28.33 24.20 -27.76
C PHE A 171 28.75 24.06 -26.30
N LEU A 172 30.02 24.34 -25.97
CA LEU A 172 30.53 24.25 -24.60
C LEU A 172 29.97 25.34 -23.69
N ASP A 173 29.88 26.59 -24.16
CA ASP A 173 29.27 27.70 -23.43
C ASP A 173 27.80 27.40 -23.07
N VAL A 174 27.06 26.84 -24.03
CA VAL A 174 25.69 26.34 -23.85
C VAL A 174 25.62 25.20 -22.83
N LEU A 175 26.55 24.23 -22.87
CA LEU A 175 26.59 23.12 -21.91
C LEU A 175 26.96 23.57 -20.49
N VAL A 176 27.89 24.52 -20.34
CA VAL A 176 28.24 25.13 -19.05
C VAL A 176 27.06 25.90 -18.48
N THR A 177 26.37 26.70 -19.31
CA THR A 177 25.16 27.43 -18.92
C THR A 177 24.04 26.48 -18.46
N GLN A 178 23.94 25.27 -19.04
CA GLN A 178 22.98 24.25 -18.62
C GLN A 178 23.44 23.38 -17.42
N ALA A 179 24.72 23.43 -17.03
CA ALA A 179 25.30 22.52 -16.04
C ALA A 179 24.69 22.65 -14.64
N THR A 180 24.33 23.86 -14.21
CA THR A 180 23.62 24.08 -12.93
C THR A 180 22.12 23.77 -13.04
N PRO A 181 21.36 24.29 -14.03
CA PRO A 181 19.93 23.96 -14.18
C PRO A 181 19.63 22.47 -14.39
N ILE A 182 20.55 21.67 -14.95
CA ILE A 182 20.39 20.21 -15.04
C ILE A 182 20.71 19.50 -13.71
N LEU A 183 21.69 19.99 -12.94
CA LEU A 183 22.03 19.43 -11.63
C LEU A 183 20.90 19.64 -10.62
N GLU A 184 20.32 20.84 -10.60
CA GLU A 184 19.16 21.18 -9.77
C GLU A 184 17.96 20.29 -10.10
N LEU A 185 17.63 20.13 -11.39
CA LEU A 185 16.55 19.26 -11.84
C LEU A 185 16.77 17.80 -11.40
N LEU A 186 17.99 17.28 -11.57
CA LEU A 186 18.35 15.92 -11.16
C LEU A 186 18.38 15.75 -9.62
N GLN A 187 18.58 16.84 -8.87
CA GLN A 187 18.40 16.85 -7.42
C GLN A 187 16.92 16.79 -7.03
N THR A 188 16.05 17.57 -7.67
CA THR A 188 14.59 17.46 -7.49
C THR A 188 14.07 16.06 -7.82
N VAL A 189 14.57 15.46 -8.91
CA VAL A 189 14.29 14.05 -9.25
C VAL A 189 14.75 13.10 -8.16
N THR A 190 16.01 13.21 -7.68
CA THR A 190 16.52 12.35 -6.60
C THR A 190 15.66 12.48 -5.33
N GLN A 191 15.29 13.71 -4.95
CA GLN A 191 14.46 14.00 -3.78
C GLN A 191 13.04 13.43 -3.92
N ALA A 192 12.42 13.53 -5.11
CA ALA A 192 11.11 12.95 -5.38
C ALA A 192 11.13 11.42 -5.28
N TYR A 193 12.19 10.76 -5.77
CA TYR A 193 12.37 9.32 -5.52
C TYR A 193 12.50 9.03 -4.03
N GLN A 194 13.30 9.78 -3.27
CA GLN A 194 13.47 9.56 -1.82
C GLN A 194 12.13 9.69 -1.06
N GLU A 195 11.33 10.73 -1.34
CA GLU A 195 10.03 10.97 -0.73
C GLU A 195 9.00 9.88 -1.07
N GLU A 196 8.84 9.53 -2.34
CA GLU A 196 7.87 8.52 -2.79
C GLU A 196 8.20 7.11 -2.27
N MET A 197 9.49 6.82 -2.08
CA MET A 197 9.92 5.55 -1.49
C MET A 197 9.73 5.53 0.03
N HIS A 198 9.94 6.64 0.73
CA HIS A 198 9.59 6.74 2.15
C HIS A 198 8.07 6.59 2.39
N ARG A 199 7.24 7.16 1.50
CA ARG A 199 5.78 6.92 1.50
C ARG A 199 5.43 5.45 1.28
N CYS A 200 6.12 4.76 0.37
CA CYS A 200 5.96 3.32 0.15
C CYS A 200 6.31 2.50 1.40
N GLU A 201 7.46 2.76 2.04
CA GLU A 201 7.86 2.11 3.30
C GLU A 201 6.82 2.30 4.42
N LEU A 202 6.33 3.53 4.60
CA LEU A 202 5.32 3.84 5.61
C LEU A 202 3.99 3.15 5.32
N ALA A 203 3.57 3.07 4.05
CA ALA A 203 2.37 2.36 3.64
C ALA A 203 2.48 0.84 3.88
N VAL A 204 3.62 0.22 3.54
CA VAL A 204 3.88 -1.21 3.79
C VAL A 204 3.91 -1.50 5.30
N ARG A 205 4.64 -0.70 6.11
CA ARG A 205 4.65 -0.86 7.57
C ARG A 205 3.24 -0.74 8.16
N LYS A 206 2.45 0.24 7.72
CA LYS A 206 1.06 0.37 8.17
C LYS A 206 0.22 -0.86 7.80
N ARG A 207 0.31 -1.35 6.55
CA ARG A 207 -0.38 -2.58 6.12
C ARG A 207 -0.01 -3.79 6.99
N GLN A 208 1.24 -3.90 7.41
CA GLN A 208 1.72 -4.95 8.32
C GLN A 208 1.11 -4.82 9.72
N THR A 209 1.07 -3.62 10.30
CA THR A 209 0.41 -3.37 11.60
C THR A 209 -1.10 -3.63 11.52
N ASP A 210 -1.79 -3.06 10.53
CA ASP A 210 -3.24 -3.24 10.32
C ASP A 210 -3.61 -4.73 10.13
N LEU A 211 -2.71 -5.54 9.54
CA LEU A 211 -2.88 -6.99 9.40
C LEU A 211 -2.64 -7.72 10.73
N ALA A 212 -1.59 -7.37 11.47
CA ALA A 212 -1.26 -7.98 12.75
C ALA A 212 -2.34 -7.74 13.81
N ASP A 213 -2.90 -6.53 13.89
CA ASP A 213 -4.02 -6.21 14.79
C ASP A 213 -5.27 -7.03 14.46
N ARG A 214 -5.55 -7.24 13.16
CA ARG A 214 -6.65 -8.13 12.71
C ARG A 214 -6.40 -9.59 13.08
N LEU A 215 -5.17 -10.09 12.93
CA LEU A 215 -4.81 -11.46 13.32
C LEU A 215 -4.85 -11.66 14.84
N SER A 216 -4.45 -10.65 15.62
CA SER A 216 -4.59 -10.61 17.08
C SER A 216 -6.06 -10.68 17.51
N GLY A 217 -6.93 -9.90 16.86
CA GLY A 217 -8.38 -9.98 17.06
C GLY A 217 -8.99 -11.36 16.75
N ILE A 218 -8.56 -11.99 15.66
CA ILE A 218 -8.98 -13.36 15.29
C ILE A 218 -8.49 -14.37 16.32
N SER A 219 -7.23 -14.26 16.77
CA SER A 219 -6.63 -15.18 17.76
C SER A 219 -7.33 -15.07 19.11
N MET A 220 -7.68 -13.85 19.55
CA MET A 220 -8.49 -13.63 20.76
C MET A 220 -9.91 -14.23 20.64
N GLN A 221 -10.56 -14.10 19.48
CA GLN A 221 -11.86 -14.74 19.22
C GLN A 221 -11.75 -16.27 19.24
N ALA A 222 -10.73 -16.83 18.60
CA ALA A 222 -10.45 -18.27 18.59
C ALA A 222 -10.16 -18.80 19.99
N ASN A 223 -9.41 -18.05 20.82
CA ASN A 223 -9.11 -18.41 22.21
C ASN A 223 -10.39 -18.48 23.07
N ILE A 224 -11.31 -17.52 22.91
CA ILE A 224 -12.62 -17.54 23.57
C ILE A 224 -13.43 -18.78 23.15
N VAL A 225 -13.44 -19.13 21.86
CA VAL A 225 -14.11 -20.34 21.35
C VAL A 225 -13.47 -21.62 21.90
N ALA A 226 -12.13 -21.72 21.90
CA ALA A 226 -11.41 -22.86 22.44
C ALA A 226 -11.65 -23.03 23.95
N MET A 227 -11.70 -21.93 24.71
CA MET A 227 -12.01 -21.95 26.14
C MET A 227 -13.45 -22.39 26.42
N ASN A 228 -14.43 -21.86 25.67
CA ASN A 228 -15.83 -22.30 25.77
C ASN A 228 -16.00 -23.78 25.41
N ALA A 229 -15.25 -24.27 24.41
CA ALA A 229 -15.23 -25.67 24.01
C ALA A 229 -14.61 -26.55 25.12
N ARG A 230 -13.48 -26.13 25.73
CA ARG A 230 -12.84 -26.82 26.86
C ARG A 230 -13.77 -26.91 28.08
N ILE A 231 -14.46 -25.82 28.42
CA ILE A 231 -15.48 -25.81 29.49
C ILE A 231 -16.61 -26.81 29.18
N SER A 232 -17.06 -26.86 27.92
CA SER A 232 -18.11 -27.78 27.48
C SER A 232 -17.65 -29.25 27.52
N ALA A 233 -16.40 -29.53 27.14
CA ALA A 233 -15.78 -30.84 27.26
C ALA A 233 -15.74 -31.32 28.73
N ALA A 234 -15.24 -30.48 29.64
CA ALA A 234 -15.21 -30.77 31.07
C ALA A 234 -16.63 -31.01 31.65
N ARG A 235 -17.63 -30.25 31.18
CA ARG A 235 -19.03 -30.39 31.61
C ARG A 235 -19.71 -31.67 31.09
N ALA A 236 -19.23 -32.25 30.00
CA ALA A 236 -19.72 -33.52 29.45
C ALA A 236 -19.16 -34.77 30.17
N GLY A 237 -18.18 -34.60 31.06
CA GLY A 237 -17.60 -35.71 31.83
C GLY A 237 -16.91 -36.74 30.92
N GLU A 238 -17.23 -38.03 31.11
CA GLU A 238 -16.69 -39.14 30.31
C GLU A 238 -16.88 -38.92 28.79
N TYR A 239 -18.05 -38.42 28.37
CA TYR A 239 -18.38 -38.13 26.98
C TYR A 239 -17.57 -36.97 26.38
N GLY A 240 -16.87 -36.19 27.22
CA GLY A 240 -16.04 -35.06 26.80
C GLY A 240 -14.57 -35.37 26.59
N ARG A 241 -14.07 -36.58 26.90
CA ARG A 241 -12.62 -36.88 26.90
C ARG A 241 -11.94 -36.58 25.57
N GLU A 242 -12.43 -37.13 24.47
CA GLU A 242 -11.82 -36.99 23.15
C GLU A 242 -11.86 -35.53 22.66
N PHE A 243 -12.99 -34.84 22.90
CA PHE A 243 -13.15 -33.43 22.56
C PHE A 243 -12.21 -32.53 23.38
N SER A 244 -11.95 -32.87 24.65
CA SER A 244 -11.01 -32.14 25.51
C SER A 244 -9.60 -32.07 24.89
N VAL A 245 -9.10 -33.18 24.35
CA VAL A 245 -7.78 -33.24 23.68
C VAL A 245 -7.72 -32.28 22.49
N ILE A 246 -8.77 -32.28 21.65
CA ILE A 246 -8.87 -31.37 20.50
C ILE A 246 -8.87 -29.90 20.95
N THR A 247 -9.61 -29.56 22.01
CA THR A 247 -9.65 -28.18 22.54
C THR A 247 -8.34 -27.72 23.16
N GLN A 248 -7.50 -28.64 23.64
CA GLN A 248 -6.17 -28.30 24.13
C GLN A 248 -5.22 -27.99 22.98
N VAL A 249 -5.12 -28.87 21.98
CA VAL A 249 -4.28 -28.64 20.79
C VAL A 249 -4.66 -27.33 20.08
N LEU A 250 -5.96 -27.04 19.96
CA LEU A 250 -6.44 -25.77 19.41
C LEU A 250 -5.93 -24.54 20.20
N ALA A 251 -5.95 -24.60 21.53
CA ALA A 251 -5.48 -23.49 22.36
C ALA A 251 -3.96 -23.30 22.28
N ASP A 252 -3.18 -24.37 22.12
CA ASP A 252 -1.73 -24.29 21.96
C ASP A 252 -1.36 -23.71 20.57
N ILE A 253 -2.07 -24.09 19.50
CA ILE A 253 -1.92 -23.46 18.17
C ILE A 253 -2.21 -21.95 18.22
N ILE A 254 -3.29 -21.53 18.88
CA ILE A 254 -3.64 -20.11 19.01
C ILE A 254 -2.56 -19.33 19.77
N LYS A 255 -1.97 -19.93 20.81
CA LYS A 255 -0.87 -19.36 21.58
C LYS A 255 0.41 -19.21 20.74
N GLU A 256 0.71 -20.14 19.84
CA GLU A 256 1.81 -20.01 18.87
C GLU A 256 1.53 -18.91 17.84
N MET A 257 0.30 -18.81 17.31
CA MET A 257 -0.12 -17.72 16.45
C MET A 257 0.07 -16.35 17.12
N ASP A 258 -0.38 -16.19 18.37
CA ASP A 258 -0.18 -14.97 19.16
C ASP A 258 1.30 -14.63 19.37
N GLN A 259 2.20 -15.61 19.42
CA GLN A 259 3.65 -15.36 19.51
C GLN A 259 4.21 -14.89 18.17
N LEU A 260 3.84 -15.54 17.06
CA LEU A 260 4.27 -15.16 15.70
C LEU A 260 3.80 -13.75 15.32
N ILE A 261 2.54 -13.42 15.59
CA ILE A 261 1.97 -12.08 15.33
C ILE A 261 2.76 -11.00 16.08
N ARG A 262 3.04 -11.23 17.36
CA ARG A 262 3.86 -10.29 18.17
C ARG A 262 5.31 -10.21 17.71
N HIS A 263 5.88 -11.27 17.15
CA HIS A 263 7.23 -11.24 16.57
C HIS A 263 7.29 -10.40 15.29
N VAL A 264 6.29 -10.51 14.40
CA VAL A 264 6.22 -9.73 13.14
C VAL A 264 6.09 -8.22 13.41
N VAL A 265 5.34 -7.82 14.45
CA VAL A 265 5.25 -6.41 14.88
C VAL A 265 6.51 -5.99 15.66
N GLY A 266 6.88 -6.76 16.68
CA GLY A 266 7.90 -6.37 17.66
C GLY A 266 9.33 -6.35 17.15
N SER A 267 9.67 -7.13 16.11
CA SER A 267 11.04 -7.12 15.56
C SER A 267 11.39 -5.86 14.77
N ASN A 268 10.41 -5.04 14.36
CA ASN A 268 10.64 -3.81 13.62
C ASN A 268 10.83 -2.56 14.50
N ASP A 269 10.46 -2.61 15.79
CA ASP A 269 10.80 -1.57 16.77
C ASP A 269 12.25 -1.76 17.28
N GLY A 270 13.20 -1.46 16.40
CA GLY A 270 14.62 -1.42 16.73
C GLY A 270 14.90 -0.45 17.90
N PRO A 271 15.93 -0.70 18.72
CA PRO A 271 16.14 0.03 19.96
C PRO A 271 16.31 1.53 19.71
N LYS A 272 15.41 2.34 20.30
CA LYS A 272 15.51 3.79 20.27
C LYS A 272 16.84 4.21 20.89
N GLY A 273 17.75 4.72 20.05
CA GLY A 273 19.07 5.18 20.47
C GLY A 273 18.96 6.20 21.61
N PRO A 274 19.90 6.20 22.58
CA PRO A 274 19.78 6.99 23.79
C PRO A 274 19.66 8.47 23.47
N THR A 275 18.56 9.09 23.94
CA THR A 275 18.32 10.52 23.84
C THR A 275 19.47 11.27 24.50
N ARG A 276 20.29 11.96 23.71
CA ARG A 276 21.28 12.90 24.26
C ARG A 276 20.56 14.10 24.85
N ALA A 277 20.86 14.37 26.11
CA ALA A 277 20.68 15.68 26.75
C ALA A 277 21.80 16.64 26.33
#